data_AF-A0A7S3N0I6-F1
#
_entry.id   AF-A0A7S3N0I6-F1
#
_cell.length_a   1.000
_cell.length_b   1.000
_cell.length_c   1.000
_cell.angle_alpha   90.00
_cell.angle_beta   90.00
_cell.angle_gamma   90.00
#
_symmetry.space_group_name_H-M   'P 1'
#
loop_
_entity.id
_entity.type
_entity.pdbx_description
1 polymer ?
#
loop_
_entity_poly.entity_id
_entity_poly.type
_entity_poly.pdbx_seq_one_letter_code
_entity_poly.pdbx_strand_id
1 'polypeptide(L)'
;MKEPFFTGDKANTKLYRHYTGFPGGLREFTVKEVLQKKPERILLDAVKGMLPKNKLKKDLMEKHIKVFDGPYHTYHNILPQFTEPLPHDINEHMGLNGFDPENNVIKYKETEELPPELEGIPEELDLAMDEPLYAKRKTHTEDSYNYKIGRAYRRSHKGFKKFKLYKQR
;
A
#
# COMPACT_ATOMS: atom_id res chain seq x y z
N MET A 1 11.52 -1.41 14.47
CA MET A 1 11.43 -2.48 13.46
C MET A 1 10.41 -2.05 12.44
N LYS A 2 10.66 -2.17 11.14
CA LYS A 2 9.59 -1.97 10.15
C LYS A 2 8.51 -3.00 10.42
N GLU A 3 7.26 -2.57 10.54
CA GLU A 3 6.16 -3.45 10.93
C GLU A 3 6.05 -4.65 9.97
N PRO A 4 5.94 -5.89 10.47
CA PRO A 4 5.78 -7.05 9.61
C PRO A 4 4.45 -6.95 8.84
N PHE A 5 4.48 -7.34 7.57
CA PHE A 5 3.30 -7.23 6.71
C PHE A 5 2.22 -8.24 7.11
N PHE A 6 1.08 -7.74 7.56
CA PHE A 6 -0.10 -8.54 7.84
C PHE A 6 -1.17 -8.31 6.77
N THR A 7 -1.77 -9.40 6.28
CA THR A 7 -2.92 -9.32 5.39
C THR A 7 -4.22 -9.12 6.18
N GLY A 8 -5.09 -8.22 5.70
CA GLY A 8 -6.37 -7.92 6.34
C GLY A 8 -6.22 -7.30 7.74
N ASP A 9 -7.21 -7.52 8.61
CA ASP A 9 -7.26 -6.93 9.95
C ASP A 9 -6.53 -7.77 11.03
N LYS A 10 -5.62 -8.66 10.60
CA LYS A 10 -4.88 -9.55 11.51
C LYS A 10 -3.99 -8.78 12.49
N ALA A 11 -3.48 -7.63 12.05
CA ALA A 11 -2.64 -6.77 12.87
C ALA A 11 -3.38 -6.24 14.11
N ASN A 12 -4.71 -6.14 14.08
CA ASN A 12 -5.51 -5.67 15.23
C ASN A 12 -6.15 -6.83 15.99
N THR A 13 -6.51 -7.92 15.30
CA THR A 13 -7.32 -9.02 15.86
C THR A 13 -6.50 -10.18 16.44
N LYS A 14 -5.23 -10.36 16.02
CA LYS A 14 -4.41 -11.49 16.47
C LYS A 14 -3.93 -11.29 17.91
N LEU A 15 -4.10 -12.33 18.73
CA LEU A 15 -3.69 -12.36 20.14
C LEU A 15 -2.56 -13.36 20.36
N TYR A 16 -1.54 -12.94 21.12
CA TYR A 16 -0.44 -13.78 21.60
C TYR A 16 -0.74 -14.21 23.02
N ARG A 17 -0.99 -15.52 23.21
CA ARG A 17 -1.39 -16.08 24.50
C ARG A 17 -0.29 -16.96 25.07
N HIS A 18 -0.04 -16.84 26.37
CA HIS A 18 0.77 -17.82 27.10
C HIS A 18 0.24 -17.98 28.53
N TYR A 19 0.41 -19.16 29.08
CA TYR A 19 0.04 -19.48 30.45
C TYR A 19 1.28 -19.51 31.33
N THR A 20 1.19 -18.93 32.52
CA THR A 20 2.32 -18.81 33.44
C THR A 20 2.49 -20.03 34.35
N GLY A 21 1.50 -20.92 34.44
CA GLY A 21 1.53 -22.11 35.30
C GLY A 21 0.64 -22.01 36.54
N PHE A 22 0.26 -20.80 36.95
CA PHE A 22 -0.59 -20.55 38.13
C PHE A 22 -2.08 -20.42 37.75
N PRO A 23 -3.04 -20.83 38.60
CA PRO A 23 -4.47 -20.61 38.37
C PRO A 23 -4.77 -19.14 38.07
N GLY A 24 -5.50 -18.87 36.98
CA GLY A 24 -5.76 -17.50 36.50
C GLY A 24 -4.57 -16.84 35.76
N GLY A 25 -3.47 -17.56 35.57
CA GLY A 25 -2.23 -17.05 34.99
C GLY A 25 -2.17 -16.98 33.46
N LEU A 26 -3.32 -16.87 32.78
CA LEU A 26 -3.39 -16.67 31.33
C LEU A 26 -3.05 -15.21 31.00
N ARG A 27 -2.04 -14.99 30.16
CA ARG A 27 -1.68 -13.66 29.67
C ARG A 27 -1.92 -13.58 28.18
N GLU A 28 -2.61 -12.54 27.76
CA GLU A 28 -2.90 -12.24 26.36
C GLU A 28 -2.28 -10.90 26.00
N PHE A 29 -1.66 -10.82 24.83
CA PHE A 29 -1.08 -9.59 24.29
C PHE A 29 -1.60 -9.39 22.88
N THR A 30 -1.98 -8.16 22.55
CA THR A 30 -2.29 -7.77 21.17
C THR A 30 -1.00 -7.71 20.34
N VAL A 31 -1.10 -7.85 19.00
CA VAL A 31 0.05 -7.64 18.10
C VAL A 31 0.69 -6.27 18.35
N LYS A 32 -0.11 -5.23 18.58
CA LYS A 32 0.36 -3.87 18.87
C LYS A 32 1.27 -3.84 20.12
N GLU A 33 0.84 -4.46 21.21
CA GLU A 33 1.66 -4.54 22.42
C GLU A 33 2.97 -5.32 22.22
N VAL A 34 2.92 -6.40 21.43
CA VAL A 34 4.11 -7.18 21.11
C VAL A 34 5.07 -6.36 20.23
N LEU A 35 4.57 -5.63 19.25
CA LEU A 35 5.37 -4.74 18.40
C LEU A 35 6.07 -3.64 19.20
N GLN A 36 5.37 -3.04 20.17
CA GLN A 36 5.95 -1.99 21.02
C GLN A 36 7.02 -2.53 21.97
N LYS A 37 6.80 -3.72 22.55
CA LYS A 37 7.71 -4.27 23.57
C LYS A 37 8.89 -5.03 22.97
N LYS A 38 8.62 -5.99 22.07
CA LYS A 38 9.59 -6.94 21.50
C LYS A 38 9.12 -7.37 20.10
N PRO A 39 9.34 -6.55 19.06
CA PRO A 39 8.77 -6.81 17.74
C PRO A 39 9.36 -8.07 17.07
N GLU A 40 10.62 -8.40 17.33
CA GLU A 40 11.31 -9.60 16.84
C GLU A 40 10.58 -10.90 17.21
N ARG A 41 9.92 -10.90 18.37
CA ARG A 41 9.20 -12.06 18.91
C ARG A 41 8.11 -12.57 17.97
N ILE A 42 7.48 -11.68 17.19
CA ILE A 42 6.43 -12.05 16.23
C ILE A 42 6.95 -13.05 15.20
N LEU A 43 8.13 -12.78 14.64
CA LEU A 43 8.77 -13.62 13.65
C LEU A 43 9.36 -14.88 14.30
N LEU A 44 10.04 -14.72 15.44
CA LEU A 44 10.65 -15.85 16.15
C LEU A 44 9.59 -16.86 16.61
N ASP A 45 8.47 -16.43 17.18
CA ASP A 45 7.40 -17.33 17.62
C ASP A 45 6.72 -18.02 16.42
N ALA A 46 6.60 -17.35 15.27
CA ALA A 46 6.07 -17.95 14.05
C ALA A 46 6.99 -19.05 13.49
N VAL A 47 8.28 -18.75 13.32
CA VAL A 47 9.27 -19.74 12.83
C VAL A 47 9.40 -20.89 13.82
N LYS A 48 9.43 -20.60 15.12
CA LYS A 48 9.39 -21.62 16.17
C LYS A 48 8.14 -22.50 16.05
N GLY A 49 6.98 -21.95 15.66
CA GLY A 49 5.77 -22.74 15.42
C GLY A 49 5.88 -23.70 14.23
N MET A 50 6.61 -23.31 13.19
CA MET A 50 6.79 -24.10 11.96
C MET A 50 7.82 -25.22 12.10
N LEU A 51 8.80 -25.08 13.01
CA LEU A 51 9.84 -26.08 13.22
C LEU A 51 9.34 -27.34 13.96
N PRO A 52 9.83 -28.54 13.57
CA PRO A 52 9.49 -29.79 14.24
C PRO A 52 9.84 -29.73 15.73
N LYS A 53 9.00 -30.34 16.57
CA LYS A 53 9.15 -30.32 18.03
C LYS A 53 10.21 -31.36 18.46
N ASN A 54 11.49 -31.03 18.30
CA ASN A 54 12.62 -31.85 18.72
C ASN A 54 13.65 -31.05 19.56
N LYS A 55 14.69 -31.72 20.05
CA LYS A 55 15.76 -31.08 20.86
C LYS A 55 16.59 -30.08 20.04
N LEU A 56 16.82 -30.36 18.75
CA LEU A 56 17.60 -29.51 17.83
C LEU A 56 16.94 -28.16 17.55
N LYS A 57 15.62 -28.05 17.75
CA LYS A 57 14.86 -26.82 17.57
C LYS A 57 15.45 -25.63 18.30
N LYS A 58 15.97 -25.82 19.53
CA LYS A 58 16.55 -24.75 20.33
C LYS A 58 17.83 -24.23 19.66
N ASP A 59 18.74 -25.13 19.33
CA ASP A 59 20.00 -24.82 18.64
C ASP A 59 19.76 -24.13 17.29
N LEU A 60 18.78 -24.60 16.51
CA LEU A 60 18.41 -23.99 15.23
C LEU A 60 17.95 -22.54 15.41
N MET A 61 17.05 -22.30 16.36
CA MET A 61 16.54 -20.95 16.64
C MET A 61 17.62 -19.99 17.14
N GLU A 62 18.57 -20.46 17.94
CA GLU A 62 19.60 -19.59 18.56
C GLU A 62 20.79 -19.30 17.63
N LYS A 63 21.21 -20.31 16.85
CA LYS A 63 22.43 -20.25 16.03
C LYS A 63 22.18 -19.75 14.61
N HIS A 64 21.07 -20.15 13.99
CA HIS A 64 20.84 -19.92 12.55
C HIS A 64 19.88 -18.77 12.24
N ILE A 65 19.16 -18.26 13.23
CA ILE A 65 18.18 -17.19 13.04
C ILE A 65 18.64 -15.95 13.81
N LYS A 66 18.78 -14.85 13.08
CA LYS A 66 18.99 -13.51 13.62
C LYS A 66 17.92 -12.59 13.01
N VAL A 67 17.27 -11.82 13.86
CA VAL A 67 16.29 -10.80 13.45
C VAL A 67 16.90 -9.45 13.79
N PHE A 68 16.86 -8.53 12.83
CA PHE A 68 17.38 -7.18 12.99
C PHE A 68 16.24 -6.18 12.97
N ASP A 69 16.39 -5.13 13.77
CA ASP A 69 15.53 -3.98 13.70
C ASP A 69 16.06 -3.02 12.62
N GLY A 70 15.38 -2.98 11.47
CA GLY A 70 15.66 -2.04 10.38
C GLY A 70 16.05 -2.73 9.07
N PRO A 71 16.43 -1.94 8.04
CA PRO A 71 16.78 -2.47 6.72
C PRO A 71 18.18 -3.09 6.67
N TYR A 72 19.04 -2.81 7.65
CA TYR A 72 20.45 -3.16 7.64
C TYR A 72 20.77 -4.30 8.60
N HIS A 73 21.72 -5.16 8.18
CA HIS A 73 22.27 -6.23 8.99
C HIS A 73 23.79 -6.07 9.13
N THR A 74 24.37 -6.70 10.16
CA THR A 74 25.82 -6.65 10.43
C THR A 74 26.67 -7.47 9.44
N TYR A 75 26.06 -8.33 8.62
CA TYR A 75 26.74 -9.23 7.68
C TYR A 75 27.11 -8.59 6.32
N HIS A 76 27.63 -7.36 6.32
CA HIS A 76 27.94 -6.60 5.09
C HIS A 76 28.87 -7.35 4.12
N ASN A 77 29.78 -8.19 4.63
CA ASN A 77 30.78 -8.89 3.82
C ASN A 77 30.22 -10.14 3.11
N ILE A 78 29.07 -10.65 3.55
CA ILE A 78 28.53 -11.94 3.09
C ILE A 78 27.23 -11.74 2.32
N LEU A 79 26.40 -10.78 2.73
CA LEU A 79 25.07 -10.57 2.18
C LEU A 79 24.89 -9.12 1.70
N PRO A 80 24.20 -8.92 0.55
CA PRO A 80 23.82 -7.59 0.11
C PRO A 80 22.74 -7.02 1.03
N GLN A 81 22.76 -5.71 1.24
CA GLN A 81 21.73 -5.03 2.03
C GLN A 81 20.54 -4.64 1.15
N PHE A 82 19.33 -4.76 1.71
CA PHE A 82 18.13 -4.29 1.04
C PHE A 82 18.08 -2.76 1.08
N THR A 83 18.06 -2.12 -0.09
CA THR A 83 17.76 -0.69 -0.23
C THR A 83 16.27 -0.51 -0.41
N GLU A 84 15.67 0.47 0.27
CA GLU A 84 14.30 0.86 -0.04
C GLU A 84 14.26 1.51 -1.42
N PRO A 85 13.30 1.14 -2.30
CA PRO A 85 13.14 1.86 -3.56
C PRO A 85 12.73 3.30 -3.24
N LEU A 86 13.24 4.23 -4.04
CA LEU A 86 12.79 5.62 -3.98
C LEU A 86 11.25 5.63 -4.15
N PRO A 87 10.53 6.46 -3.37
CA PRO A 87 9.10 6.62 -3.60
C PRO A 87 8.89 7.06 -5.03
N HIS A 88 7.90 6.46 -5.71
CA HIS A 88 7.54 6.89 -7.04
C HIS A 88 7.05 8.33 -6.98
N ASP A 89 7.60 9.19 -7.84
CA ASP A 89 7.15 10.56 -7.92
C ASP A 89 5.75 10.59 -8.57
N ILE A 90 4.79 11.13 -7.82
CA ILE A 90 3.41 11.26 -8.28
C ILE A 90 3.35 12.16 -9.52
N ASN A 91 4.23 13.16 -9.59
CA ASN A 91 4.27 14.10 -10.70
C ASN A 91 4.73 13.43 -12.00
N GLU A 92 5.61 12.42 -11.93
CA GLU A 92 5.97 11.62 -13.12
C GLU A 92 4.78 10.83 -13.64
N HIS A 93 4.04 10.15 -12.76
CA HIS A 93 2.85 9.38 -13.15
C HIS A 93 1.75 10.28 -13.77
N MET A 94 1.61 11.49 -13.23
CA MET A 94 0.65 12.48 -13.72
C MET A 94 1.17 13.24 -14.94
N GLY A 95 2.41 12.98 -15.40
CA GLY A 95 3.01 13.61 -16.56
C GLY A 95 3.40 15.08 -16.36
N LEU A 96 3.52 15.54 -15.11
CA LEU A 96 3.78 16.94 -14.78
C LEU A 96 5.27 17.31 -14.84
N ASN A 97 6.17 16.36 -14.56
CA ASN A 97 7.62 16.62 -14.57
C ASN A 97 8.20 16.80 -15.98
N GLY A 98 7.49 16.39 -17.03
CA GLY A 98 7.85 16.54 -18.44
C GLY A 98 6.90 17.47 -19.19
N PHE A 99 6.39 18.48 -18.49
CA PHE A 99 5.46 19.45 -19.06
C PHE A 99 6.19 20.41 -20.00
N ASP A 100 6.48 19.93 -21.21
CA ASP A 100 7.07 20.73 -22.28
C ASP A 100 5.97 21.52 -23.01
N PRO A 101 6.17 22.81 -23.33
CA PRO A 101 5.17 23.61 -24.05
C PRO A 101 4.81 23.08 -25.44
N GLU A 102 5.71 22.32 -26.07
CA GLU A 102 5.51 21.79 -27.43
C GLU A 102 4.57 20.57 -27.49
N ASN A 103 4.51 19.78 -26.42
CA ASN A 103 3.75 18.52 -26.40
C ASN A 103 2.36 18.66 -25.75
N ASN A 104 2.07 19.84 -25.20
CA ASN A 104 0.85 20.11 -24.43
C ASN A 104 0.02 21.20 -25.11
N VAL A 105 -1.30 21.16 -24.89
CA VAL A 105 -2.26 22.09 -25.51
C VAL A 105 -3.30 22.50 -24.48
N ILE A 106 -3.59 23.80 -24.42
CA ILE A 106 -4.65 24.34 -23.55
C ILE A 106 -6.00 24.18 -24.25
N LYS A 107 -6.90 23.38 -23.65
CA LYS A 107 -8.24 23.12 -24.19
C LYS A 107 -9.35 24.01 -23.61
N TYR A 108 -9.11 24.59 -22.44
CA TYR A 108 -10.10 25.39 -21.73
C TYR A 108 -9.39 26.41 -20.85
N LYS A 109 -9.92 27.64 -20.80
CA LYS A 109 -9.51 28.69 -19.87
C LYS A 109 -10.73 29.54 -19.48
N GLU A 110 -10.80 29.92 -18.21
CA GLU A 110 -11.86 30.79 -17.68
C GLU A 110 -11.43 32.26 -17.68
N THR A 111 -10.14 32.52 -17.41
CA THR A 111 -9.55 33.86 -17.40
C THR A 111 -8.86 34.14 -18.73
N GLU A 112 -8.91 35.40 -19.17
CA GLU A 112 -8.25 35.84 -20.41
C GLU A 112 -6.72 35.85 -20.27
N GLU A 113 -6.22 36.19 -19.07
CA GLU A 113 -4.80 36.22 -18.73
C GLU A 113 -4.31 34.83 -18.32
N LEU A 114 -3.28 34.35 -19.02
CA LEU A 114 -2.60 33.10 -18.70
C LEU A 114 -1.56 33.34 -17.61
N PRO A 115 -1.43 32.47 -16.60
CA PRO A 115 -0.33 32.54 -15.65
C PRO A 115 1.03 32.49 -16.37
N PRO A 116 2.05 33.21 -15.87
CA PRO A 116 3.38 33.27 -16.51
C PRO A 116 4.07 31.90 -16.61
N GLU A 117 3.68 30.94 -15.76
CA GLU A 117 4.19 29.56 -15.79
C GLU A 117 3.72 28.75 -17.00
N LEU A 118 2.64 29.17 -17.66
CA LEU A 118 2.03 28.48 -18.80
C LEU A 118 2.26 29.22 -20.13
N GLU A 119 3.05 30.32 -20.11
CA GLU A 119 3.38 31.07 -21.30
C GLU A 119 4.15 30.19 -22.31
N GLY A 120 3.71 30.20 -23.57
CA GLY A 120 4.34 29.45 -24.67
C GLY A 120 3.62 28.15 -25.07
N ILE A 121 2.56 27.75 -24.37
CA ILE A 121 1.74 26.58 -24.74
C ILE A 121 0.71 27.00 -25.80
N PRO A 122 0.51 26.23 -26.89
CA PRO A 122 -0.53 26.51 -27.86
C PRO A 122 -1.94 26.40 -27.24
N GLU A 123 -2.79 27.38 -27.58
CA GLU A 123 -4.19 27.40 -27.18
C GLU A 123 -5.08 26.86 -28.30
N GLU A 124 -5.62 25.64 -28.12
CA GLU A 124 -6.64 25.08 -28.99
C GLU A 124 -7.92 24.86 -28.17
N LEU A 125 -8.71 25.93 -28.01
CA LEU A 125 -9.90 25.92 -27.16
C LEU A 125 -11.00 25.02 -27.75
N ASP A 126 -11.45 24.05 -26.95
CA ASP A 126 -12.53 23.13 -27.31
C ASP A 126 -13.87 23.67 -26.78
N LEU A 127 -14.63 24.33 -27.66
CA LEU A 127 -15.96 24.87 -27.38
C LEU A 127 -16.95 23.80 -26.86
N ALA A 128 -16.71 22.52 -27.16
CA ALA A 128 -17.55 21.43 -26.68
C ALA A 128 -17.36 21.14 -25.18
N MET A 129 -16.41 21.78 -24.50
CA MET A 129 -16.23 21.63 -23.05
C MET A 129 -17.37 22.30 -22.27
N ASP A 130 -17.84 23.47 -22.71
CA ASP A 130 -18.94 24.21 -22.07
C ASP A 130 -20.31 23.61 -22.39
N GLU A 131 -20.40 22.81 -23.45
CA GLU A 131 -21.64 22.13 -23.82
C GLU A 131 -22.03 21.05 -22.80
N PRO A 132 -23.29 21.03 -22.35
CA PRO A 132 -23.78 19.95 -21.51
C PRO A 132 -23.82 18.63 -22.27
N LEU A 133 -23.75 17.51 -21.55
CA LEU A 133 -23.64 16.16 -22.15
C LEU A 133 -24.71 15.84 -23.20
N TYR A 134 -25.94 16.34 -23.05
CA TYR A 134 -27.04 16.08 -24.00
C TYR A 134 -26.87 16.79 -25.34
N ALA A 135 -26.08 17.88 -25.40
CA ALA A 135 -25.80 18.61 -26.63
C ALA A 135 -24.65 17.98 -27.43
N LYS A 136 -23.81 17.16 -26.79
CA LYS A 136 -22.66 16.52 -27.44
C LYS A 136 -23.10 15.42 -28.40
N ARG A 137 -22.34 15.27 -29.50
CA ARG A 137 -22.58 14.22 -30.52
C ARG A 137 -22.50 12.79 -29.96
N LYS A 138 -21.61 12.55 -29.00
CA LYS A 138 -21.46 11.25 -28.31
C LYS A 138 -21.92 11.40 -26.88
N THR A 139 -22.99 10.70 -26.52
CA THR A 139 -23.54 10.69 -25.16
C THR A 139 -23.42 9.30 -24.55
N HIS A 140 -23.28 9.23 -23.22
CA HIS A 140 -23.40 7.96 -22.50
C HIS A 140 -24.87 7.51 -22.54
N THR A 141 -25.12 6.31 -23.03
CA THR A 141 -26.46 5.71 -23.10
C THR A 141 -26.65 4.66 -22.02
N GLU A 142 -27.82 4.61 -21.40
CA GLU A 142 -28.19 3.57 -20.44
C GLU A 142 -28.76 2.35 -21.15
N ASP A 143 -27.88 1.58 -21.79
CA ASP A 143 -28.24 0.32 -22.43
C ASP A 143 -27.93 -0.90 -21.55
N SER A 144 -28.38 -2.07 -22.00
CA SER A 144 -28.17 -3.33 -21.27
C SER A 144 -26.69 -3.70 -21.15
N TYR A 145 -25.87 -3.29 -22.13
CA TYR A 145 -24.44 -3.54 -22.17
C TYR A 145 -23.69 -2.72 -21.12
N ASN A 146 -23.90 -1.40 -21.08
CA ASN A 146 -23.34 -0.48 -20.11
C ASN A 146 -23.83 -0.81 -18.69
N TYR A 147 -25.08 -1.23 -18.53
CA TYR A 147 -25.57 -1.73 -17.24
C TYR A 147 -24.81 -2.97 -16.76
N LYS A 148 -24.50 -3.90 -17.67
CA LYS A 148 -23.69 -5.10 -17.36
C LYS A 148 -22.27 -4.71 -16.94
N ILE A 149 -21.65 -3.75 -17.64
CA ILE A 149 -20.33 -3.19 -17.27
C ILE A 149 -20.40 -2.51 -15.90
N GLY A 150 -21.38 -1.65 -15.65
CA GLY A 150 -21.56 -0.97 -14.37
C GLY A 150 -21.72 -1.97 -13.21
N ARG A 151 -22.44 -3.07 -13.42
CA ARG A 151 -22.57 -4.16 -12.44
C ARG A 151 -21.23 -4.87 -12.20
N ALA A 152 -20.45 -5.12 -13.25
CA ALA A 152 -19.11 -5.70 -13.13
C ALA A 152 -18.17 -4.76 -12.36
N TYR A 153 -18.17 -3.47 -12.67
CA TYR A 153 -17.38 -2.45 -11.97
C TYR A 153 -17.74 -2.36 -10.49
N ARG A 154 -19.04 -2.37 -10.15
CA ARG A 154 -19.51 -2.39 -8.75
C ARG A 154 -19.04 -3.64 -7.99
N ARG A 155 -19.09 -4.81 -8.62
CA ARG A 155 -18.57 -6.06 -8.02
C ARG A 155 -17.07 -5.99 -7.80
N SER A 156 -16.33 -5.45 -8.78
CA SER A 156 -14.90 -5.22 -8.70
C SER A 156 -14.54 -4.36 -7.50
N HIS A 157 -15.21 -3.22 -7.31
CA HIS A 157 -15.03 -2.34 -6.14
C HIS A 157 -15.28 -3.07 -4.82
N LYS A 158 -16.35 -3.88 -4.75
CA LYS A 158 -16.63 -4.69 -3.56
C LYS A 158 -15.51 -5.72 -3.30
N GLY A 159 -14.94 -6.32 -4.34
CA GLY A 159 -13.78 -7.21 -4.25
C GLY A 159 -12.54 -6.51 -3.73
N PHE A 160 -12.24 -5.31 -4.25
CA PHE A 160 -11.07 -4.53 -3.84
C PHE A 160 -11.09 -4.11 -2.36
N LYS A 161 -12.28 -3.92 -1.76
CA LYS A 161 -12.39 -3.62 -0.32
C LYS A 161 -11.70 -4.67 0.57
N LYS A 162 -11.60 -5.92 0.13
CA LYS A 162 -10.90 -7.00 0.86
C LYS A 162 -9.39 -6.77 0.95
N PHE A 163 -8.81 -6.09 -0.03
CA PHE A 163 -7.37 -5.84 -0.12
C PHE A 163 -6.95 -4.50 0.50
N LYS A 164 -7.85 -3.87 1.26
CA LYS A 164 -7.54 -2.64 2.00
C LYS A 164 -6.42 -2.90 3.02
N LEU A 165 -5.46 -1.99 3.08
CA LEU A 165 -4.42 -1.96 4.12
C LEU A 165 -5.02 -1.41 5.42
N TYR A 166 -4.90 -2.19 6.49
CA TYR A 166 -5.30 -1.79 7.84
C TYR A 166 -4.09 -1.21 8.55
N LYS A 167 -4.02 0.12 8.66
CA LYS A 167 -2.99 0.79 9.46
C LYS A 167 -3.37 0.71 10.95
N GLN A 168 -2.40 0.39 11.80
CA GLN A 168 -2.59 0.48 13.24
C GLN A 168 -2.70 1.96 13.64
N ARG A 169 -3.69 2.29 14.48
CA ARG A 169 -3.83 3.63 15.10
C ARG A 169 -2.98 3.71 16.36
#